data_AF-A0A7S2G0I9-F1
#
_entry.id   AF-A0A7S2G0I9-F1
#
_cell.length_a   1.000
_cell.length_b   1.000
_cell.length_c   1.000
_cell.angle_alpha   90.00
_cell.angle_beta   90.00
_cell.angle_gamma   90.00
#
_symmetry.space_group_name_H-M   'P 1'
#
loop_
_entity.id
_entity.type
_entity.pdbx_description
1 polymer ?
#
loop_
_entity_poly.entity_id
_entity_poly.type
_entity_poly.pdbx_seq_one_letter_code
_entity_poly.pdbx_strand_id
1 'polypeptide(L)'
;QLGILYLRMTAYDKAIAVSEVGLERNPSQPQFKYHIGLSRLMKLHTIGAPNNGVSEKDLNDIRTLLQEARQSPEGRKVNKGHAPFTLQDDRILECLENGRWQDIRLPPKVGWVCMSNRI
;
A
#
# COMPACT_ATOMS: atom_id res chain seq x y z
N GLN A 1 -5.57 -11.51 6.54
CA GLN A 1 -4.63 -11.10 5.47
C GLN A 1 -5.21 -11.37 4.06
N LEU A 2 -6.49 -11.05 3.81
CA LEU A 2 -7.11 -11.33 2.50
C LEU A 2 -6.78 -10.28 1.42
N GLY A 3 -6.74 -8.99 1.78
CA GLY A 3 -6.39 -7.91 0.85
C GLY A 3 -5.00 -8.10 0.20
N ILE A 4 -4.01 -8.51 1.00
CA ILE A 4 -2.67 -8.80 0.49
C ILE A 4 -2.58 -10.03 -0.41
N LEU A 5 -3.45 -11.02 -0.19
CA LEU A 5 -3.53 -12.18 -1.09
C LEU A 5 -4.01 -11.74 -2.48
N TYR A 6 -5.07 -10.93 -2.53
CA TYR A 6 -5.57 -10.39 -3.79
C TYR A 6 -4.56 -9.47 -4.49
N LEU A 7 -3.80 -8.66 -3.74
CA LEU A 7 -2.66 -7.88 -4.27
C LEU A 7 -1.64 -8.76 -5.01
N ARG A 8 -1.23 -9.87 -4.40
CA ARG A 8 -0.26 -10.82 -5.00
C ARG A 8 -0.82 -11.55 -6.21
N MET A 9 -2.14 -11.70 -6.27
CA MET A 9 -2.86 -12.29 -7.42
C MET A 9 -3.21 -11.25 -8.49
N THR A 10 -2.66 -10.03 -8.41
CA THR A 10 -2.97 -8.89 -9.30
C THR A 10 -4.46 -8.54 -9.38
N ALA A 11 -5.27 -9.02 -8.44
CA ALA A 11 -6.71 -8.80 -8.35
C ALA A 11 -6.99 -7.50 -7.56
N TYR A 12 -6.51 -6.38 -8.09
CA TYR A 12 -6.45 -5.11 -7.36
C TYR A 12 -7.81 -4.60 -6.89
N ASP A 13 -8.85 -4.72 -7.71
CA ASP A 13 -10.21 -4.29 -7.33
C ASP A 13 -10.76 -5.09 -6.14
N LYS A 14 -10.48 -6.41 -6.11
CA LYS A 14 -10.85 -7.25 -4.97
C LYS A 14 -10.02 -6.91 -3.74
N ALA A 15 -8.74 -6.59 -3.91
CA ALA A 15 -7.86 -6.18 -2.83
C ALA A 15 -8.32 -4.87 -2.19
N ILE A 16 -8.74 -3.89 -3.02
CA ILE A 16 -9.32 -2.61 -2.59
C ILE A 16 -10.61 -2.87 -1.82
N ALA A 17 -11.59 -3.54 -2.44
CA ALA A 17 -12.91 -3.75 -1.84
C ALA A 17 -12.85 -4.46 -0.48
N VAL A 18 -12.04 -5.52 -0.37
CA VAL A 18 -11.86 -6.24 0.91
C VAL A 18 -11.18 -5.36 1.96
N SER A 19 -10.23 -4.52 1.54
CA SER A 19 -9.51 -3.65 2.46
C SER A 19 -10.36 -2.46 2.91
N GLU A 20 -11.23 -1.93 2.04
CA GLU A 20 -12.21 -0.90 2.37
C GLU A 20 -13.22 -1.42 3.41
N VAL A 21 -13.81 -2.60 3.20
CA VAL A 21 -14.67 -3.25 4.21
C VAL A 21 -13.91 -3.50 5.52
N GLY A 22 -12.63 -3.88 5.42
CA GLY A 22 -11.78 -4.07 6.60
C GLY A 22 -11.55 -2.77 7.38
N LEU A 23 -11.31 -1.67 6.66
CA LEU A 23 -11.11 -0.33 7.21
C LEU A 23 -12.39 0.22 7.84
N GLU A 24 -13.55 0.04 7.20
CA GLU A 24 -14.85 0.43 7.76
C GLU A 24 -15.12 -0.27 9.10
N ARG A 25 -14.83 -1.57 9.17
CA ARG A 25 -15.03 -2.37 10.39
C ARG A 25 -13.99 -2.09 11.46
N ASN A 26 -12.76 -1.76 11.06
CA ASN A 26 -11.64 -1.51 11.98
C ASN A 26 -10.82 -0.29 11.51
N PRO A 27 -11.31 0.94 11.75
CA PRO A 27 -10.67 2.16 11.23
C PRO A 27 -9.28 2.42 11.79
N SER A 28 -8.99 1.91 12.98
CA SER A 28 -7.70 2.07 13.65
C SER A 28 -6.59 1.22 13.04
N GLN A 29 -6.91 0.29 12.13
CA GLN A 29 -5.96 -0.71 11.67
C GLN A 29 -5.24 -0.23 10.39
N PRO A 30 -3.95 0.19 10.47
CA PRO A 30 -3.26 0.89 9.39
C PRO A 30 -2.96 0.00 8.16
N GLN A 31 -2.90 -1.32 8.35
CA GLN A 31 -2.67 -2.26 7.25
C GLN A 31 -3.71 -2.16 6.13
N PHE A 32 -4.95 -1.76 6.44
CA PHE A 32 -5.98 -1.62 5.41
C PHE A 32 -5.70 -0.41 4.52
N LYS A 33 -5.31 0.73 5.12
CA LYS A 33 -4.86 1.91 4.36
C LYS A 33 -3.66 1.58 3.47
N TYR A 34 -2.69 0.83 3.99
CA TYR A 34 -1.56 0.34 3.21
C TYR A 34 -2.01 -0.52 2.01
N HIS A 35 -2.84 -1.53 2.25
CA HIS A 35 -3.32 -2.41 1.17
C HIS A 35 -4.13 -1.64 0.12
N ILE A 36 -4.96 -0.67 0.50
CA ILE A 36 -5.73 0.17 -0.43
C ILE A 36 -4.75 1.01 -1.27
N GLY A 37 -3.87 1.78 -0.62
CA GLY A 37 -2.94 2.68 -1.32
C GLY A 37 -2.06 1.92 -2.30
N LEU A 38 -1.50 0.79 -1.87
CA LEU A 38 -0.67 -0.04 -2.73
C LEU A 38 -1.48 -0.68 -3.87
N SER A 39 -2.69 -1.18 -3.61
CA SER A 39 -3.53 -1.78 -4.66
C SER A 39 -3.91 -0.77 -5.74
N ARG A 40 -4.25 0.46 -5.34
CA ARG A 40 -4.53 1.55 -6.26
C ARG A 40 -3.30 1.89 -7.10
N LEU A 41 -2.12 2.00 -6.48
CA LEU A 41 -0.86 2.24 -7.19
C LEU A 41 -0.53 1.13 -8.19
N MET A 42 -0.67 -0.14 -7.80
CA MET A 42 -0.40 -1.27 -8.68
C MET A 42 -1.40 -1.35 -9.84
N LYS A 43 -2.67 -1.00 -9.59
CA LYS A 43 -3.70 -0.91 -10.62
C LYS A 43 -3.33 0.14 -11.67
N LEU A 44 -2.89 1.33 -11.24
CA LEU A 44 -2.44 2.39 -12.14
C LEU A 44 -1.27 1.94 -13.02
N HIS A 45 -0.28 1.26 -12.43
CA HIS A 45 0.87 0.71 -13.16
C HIS A 45 0.50 -0.38 -14.16
N THR A 46 -0.41 -1.29 -13.80
CA THR A 46 -0.75 -2.45 -14.64
C THR A 46 -1.59 -2.08 -15.85
N ILE A 47 -2.41 -1.03 -15.74
CA ILE A 47 -3.20 -0.51 -16.89
C ILE A 47 -2.28 0.11 -17.95
N GLY A 48 -0.98 0.26 -17.66
CA GLY A 48 -0.04 0.94 -18.56
C GLY A 48 -0.48 2.37 -18.81
N ALA A 49 -1.16 2.99 -17.83
CA ALA A 49 -1.81 4.28 -17.97
C ALA A 49 -0.77 5.30 -18.47
N PRO A 50 -0.85 5.75 -19.73
CA PRO A 50 0.03 6.82 -20.18
C PRO A 50 -0.28 8.05 -19.33
N ASN A 51 0.71 8.93 -19.16
CA ASN A 51 0.73 10.13 -18.29
C ASN A 51 -0.54 11.01 -18.28
N ASN A 52 -1.46 10.81 -19.23
CA ASN A 52 -2.61 11.67 -19.46
C ASN A 52 -3.88 11.23 -18.71
N GLY A 53 -3.89 10.07 -18.04
CA GLY A 53 -5.11 9.52 -17.41
C GLY A 53 -5.12 9.47 -15.88
N VAL A 54 -3.97 9.65 -15.22
CA VAL A 54 -3.88 9.57 -13.76
C VAL A 54 -4.01 10.95 -13.17
N SER A 55 -5.02 11.17 -12.32
CA SER A 55 -5.18 12.46 -11.65
C SER A 55 -4.09 12.65 -10.60
N GLU A 56 -3.55 13.86 -10.50
CA GLU A 56 -2.70 14.25 -9.37
C GLU A 56 -3.41 14.01 -8.03
N LYS A 57 -4.73 14.17 -8.01
CA LYS A 57 -5.56 13.83 -6.86
C LYS A 57 -5.42 12.35 -6.47
N ASP A 58 -5.49 11.44 -7.44
CA ASP A 58 -5.38 10.00 -7.17
C ASP A 58 -4.02 9.64 -6.59
N LEU A 59 -2.95 10.24 -7.12
CA LEU A 59 -1.58 10.06 -6.61
C LEU A 59 -1.42 10.63 -5.20
N ASN A 60 -2.03 11.79 -4.92
CA ASN A 60 -2.05 12.37 -3.59
C ASN A 60 -2.82 11.51 -2.58
N ASP A 61 -4.00 11.00 -2.95
CA ASP A 61 -4.81 10.13 -2.11
C ASP A 61 -4.04 8.83 -1.79
N ILE A 62 -3.36 8.23 -2.78
CA ILE A 62 -2.49 7.06 -2.58
C ILE A 62 -1.36 7.39 -1.62
N ARG A 63 -0.66 8.51 -1.83
CA ARG A 63 0.44 8.96 -0.98
C ARG A 63 -0.03 9.11 0.46
N THR A 64 -1.16 9.79 0.68
CA THR A 64 -1.74 9.98 2.02
C THR A 64 -2.05 8.65 2.69
N LEU A 65 -2.70 7.71 1.99
CA LEU A 65 -3.01 6.38 2.54
C LEU A 65 -1.75 5.63 2.99
N LEU A 66 -0.69 5.67 2.17
CA LEU A 66 0.58 4.99 2.49
C LEU A 66 1.34 5.69 3.63
N GLN A 67 1.36 7.04 3.64
CA GLN A 67 1.99 7.83 4.71
C GLN A 67 1.27 7.65 6.04
N GLU A 68 -0.05 7.68 6.08
CA GLU A 68 -0.84 7.45 7.30
C GLU A 68 -0.61 6.03 7.85
N ALA A 69 -0.59 5.04 6.96
CA ALA A 69 -0.29 3.67 7.36
C ALA A 69 1.12 3.58 7.96
N ARG A 70 2.10 4.29 7.39
CA ARG A 70 3.49 4.32 7.87
C ARG A 70 3.66 5.02 9.21
N GLN A 71 3.01 6.16 9.39
CA GLN A 71 3.14 6.99 10.59
C GLN A 71 2.32 6.45 11.78
N SER A 72 1.43 5.48 11.53
CA SER A 72 0.70 4.79 12.59
C SER A 72 1.63 4.16 13.65
N PRO A 73 1.16 3.96 14.89
CA PRO A 73 1.94 3.27 15.92
C PRO A 73 2.40 1.88 15.47
N GLU A 74 1.53 1.11 14.81
CA GLU A 74 1.85 -0.22 14.30
C GLU A 74 2.85 -0.16 13.15
N GLY A 75 2.74 0.83 12.27
CA GLY A 75 3.64 1.03 11.15
C GLY A 75 5.06 1.39 11.56
N ARG A 76 5.22 2.07 12.69
CA ARG A 76 6.51 2.41 13.30
C ARG A 76 7.11 1.30 14.16
N LYS A 77 6.33 0.28 14.53
CA LYS A 77 6.82 -0.83 15.35
C LYS A 77 7.73 -1.74 14.53
N VAL A 78 9.03 -1.70 14.79
CA VAL A 78 9.98 -2.70 14.30
C VAL A 78 9.87 -3.94 15.19
N ASN A 79 9.42 -5.07 14.66
CA ASN A 79 9.29 -6.31 15.42
C ASN A 79 10.36 -7.31 14.99
N LYS A 80 11.21 -7.76 15.93
CA LYS A 80 12.34 -8.68 15.68
C LYS A 80 13.25 -8.23 14.51
N GLY A 81 13.55 -6.93 14.46
CA GLY A 81 14.38 -6.34 13.40
C GLY A 81 13.71 -6.20 12.03
N HIS A 82 12.43 -6.57 11.89
CA HIS A 82 11.67 -6.44 10.66
C HIS A 82 10.60 -5.36 10.84
N ALA A 83 10.72 -4.29 10.06
CA ALA A 83 9.69 -3.28 9.96
C ALA A 83 8.51 -3.83 9.13
N PRO A 84 7.26 -3.37 9.37
CA PRO A 84 6.12 -3.70 8.52
C PRO A 84 6.30 -3.19 7.09
N PHE A 85 7.20 -2.22 6.91
CA PHE A 85 7.63 -1.62 5.66
C PHE A 85 9.04 -2.04 5.28
N THR A 86 9.28 -2.13 3.99
CA THR A 86 10.57 -2.43 3.38
C THR A 86 11.21 -1.15 2.83
N LEU A 87 12.51 -1.20 2.52
CA LEU A 87 13.20 -0.15 1.76
C LEU A 87 12.51 0.18 0.42
N GLN A 88 11.76 -0.77 -0.12
CA GLN A 88 11.00 -0.57 -1.35
C GLN A 88 9.76 0.30 -1.13
N ASP A 89 9.10 0.20 0.03
CA ASP A 89 7.97 1.06 0.39
C ASP A 89 8.42 2.51 0.57
N ASP A 90 9.63 2.72 1.10
CA ASP A 90 10.24 4.05 1.24
C ASP A 90 10.50 4.68 -0.13
N ARG A 91 11.02 3.89 -1.06
CA ARG A 91 11.22 4.31 -2.46
C ARG A 91 9.91 4.64 -3.16
N ILE A 92 8.83 3.89 -2.89
CA ILE A 92 7.50 4.19 -3.43
C ILE A 92 7.05 5.58 -2.99
N LEU A 93 7.16 5.87 -1.68
CA LEU A 93 6.78 7.18 -1.14
C LEU A 93 7.65 8.31 -1.72
N GLU A 94 8.97 8.11 -1.81
CA GLU A 94 9.89 9.08 -2.41
C GLU A 94 9.53 9.37 -3.88
N CYS A 95 9.23 8.34 -4.67
CA CYS A 95 8.81 8.50 -6.05
C CYS A 95 7.49 9.25 -6.16
N LEU A 96 6.51 8.95 -5.30
CA LEU A 96 5.23 9.66 -5.26
C LEU A 96 5.42 11.14 -4.89
N GLU A 97 6.27 11.46 -3.91
CA GLU A 97 6.57 12.83 -3.48
C GLU A 97 7.26 13.66 -4.56
N ASN A 98 8.14 13.05 -5.34
CA ASN A 98 8.85 13.72 -6.42
C ASN A 98 8.09 13.70 -7.76
N GLY A 99 6.85 13.20 -7.79
CA GLY A 99 6.08 13.02 -9.03
C GLY A 99 6.66 11.99 -10.00
N ARG A 100 7.67 11.22 -9.58
CA ARG A 100 8.37 10.17 -10.33
C ARG A 100 7.69 8.81 -10.19
N TRP A 101 6.37 8.79 -10.15
CA TRP A 101 5.62 7.57 -9.87
C TRP A 101 5.78 6.51 -10.98
N GLN A 102 6.18 6.91 -12.20
CA GLN A 102 6.49 5.98 -13.30
C GLN A 102 7.76 5.17 -13.03
N ASP A 103 8.70 5.71 -12.25
CA ASP A 103 9.97 5.05 -11.93
C ASP A 103 9.82 3.96 -10.85
N ILE A 104 8.62 3.86 -10.26
CA ILE A 104 8.33 2.90 -9.21
C ILE A 104 8.44 1.49 -9.79
N ARG A 105 9.46 0.77 -9.31
CA ARG A 105 9.56 -0.68 -9.51
C ARG A 105 8.85 -1.37 -8.36
N LEU A 106 7.72 -2.01 -8.67
CA LEU A 106 6.97 -2.74 -7.66
C LEU A 106 7.68 -4.07 -7.33
N PRO A 107 7.89 -4.41 -6.06
CA PRO A 107 8.57 -5.66 -5.71
C PRO A 107 7.65 -6.86 -5.94
N PRO A 108 8.21 -8.04 -6.26
CA PRO A 108 7.43 -9.27 -6.45
C PRO A 108 6.78 -9.77 -5.15
N LYS A 109 7.28 -9.33 -3.99
CA LYS A 109 6.74 -9.60 -2.66
C LYS A 109 6.48 -8.29 -1.94
N VAL A 110 5.34 -7.67 -2.23
CA VAL A 110 4.78 -6.57 -1.44
C VAL A 110 4.12 -7.13 -0.17
N GLY A 111 4.22 -6.39 0.94
CA GLY A 111 3.36 -6.70 2.07
C GLY A 111 3.64 -6.07 3.41
N TRP A 112 2.55 -5.74 4.10
CA TRP A 112 2.52 -5.46 5.52
C TRP A 112 2.81 -6.74 6.33
N VAL A 113 3.99 -6.80 6.96
CA VAL A 113 4.35 -7.93 7.83
C VAL A 113 3.74 -7.72 9.22
N CYS A 114 2.51 -8.18 9.41
CA CYS A 114 1.99 -8.42 10.75
C CYS A 114 2.48 -9.79 11.22
N MET A 115 3.52 -9.84 12.05
CA MET A 115 3.70 -11.01 12.91
C MET A 115 2.59 -10.98 13.95
N SER A 116 1.54 -11.78 13.75
CA SER A 116 0.68 -12.14 14.87
C SER A 116 1.57 -12.82 15.90
N ASN A 117 1.64 -12.28 17.11
CA ASN A 117 1.99 -13.14 18.24
C ASN A 117 0.90 -14.21 18.27
N ARG A 118 1.18 -15.39 17.71
CA ARG A 118 0.47 -16.59 18.12
C ARG A 118 0.81 -16.75 19.59
N ILE A 119 -0.16 -16.44 20.45
CA ILE A 119 -0.19 -16.92 21.83
C ILE A 119 -0.44 -18.42 21.76
#